data_AF-A0A7Y1VQM8-F1
#
_entry.id   AF-A0A7Y1VQM8-F1
#
_cell.length_a   1.000
_cell.length_b   1.000
_cell.length_c   1.000
_cell.angle_alpha   90.00
_cell.angle_beta   90.00
_cell.angle_gamma   90.00
#
_symmetry.space_group_name_H-M   'P 1'
#
loop_
_entity.id
_entity.type
_entity.pdbx_description
1 polymer ?
#
loop_
_entity_poly.entity_id
_entity_poly.type
_entity_poly.pdbx_seq_one_letter_code
_entity_poly.pdbx_strand_id
1 'polypeptide(L)'
;MLNFDKRMERVLIKIFNLAMVLLVNYSIIYGQEAVRNITATHVALSSIRGENSKPGILSFTSEGEKPENPDIKIIGPQARYFSIASDKTVNTEGSDSIHLEVLFKPDFEFIGIAEAQLKVTLSKQVALTYSLRGLSTKALEGKNEPPLADVMQTLGYKVDLGWQTLANHLNSDLQGDELAQQLFIKKQAEKVEIIPLARYSPSFHLPFGYYLVDDTKPVLNEVGVLSGTKTYPEHQTLFPGLEKGTSSFDPGDAPFGLFTTSPSHVAYSEDKWNALLFPDHAEHACRIYEARDDQGIIIPGQYLVCFEEAANGDYQDYVFLLKNVMAHQ
;
A
#
# COMPACT_ATOMS: atom_id res chain seq x y z
N MET A 1 21.82 -49.25 -53.91
CA MET A 1 22.40 -48.28 -52.95
C MET A 1 22.26 -46.89 -53.57
N LEU A 2 21.20 -46.15 -53.20
CA LEU A 2 20.97 -44.81 -53.75
C LEU A 2 21.92 -43.81 -53.06
N ASN A 3 22.84 -43.24 -53.83
CA ASN A 3 23.59 -42.05 -53.45
C ASN A 3 22.61 -40.87 -53.44
N PHE A 4 22.03 -40.61 -52.27
CA PHE A 4 21.31 -39.37 -52.03
C PHE A 4 22.31 -38.21 -52.16
N ASP A 5 22.04 -37.33 -53.12
CA ASP A 5 22.90 -36.20 -53.47
C ASP A 5 23.04 -35.25 -52.27
N LYS A 6 24.26 -35.13 -51.73
CA LYS A 6 24.60 -34.23 -50.62
C LYS A 6 24.24 -32.76 -50.90
N ARG A 7 24.04 -32.37 -52.16
CA ARG A 7 23.49 -31.04 -52.49
C ARG A 7 22.01 -30.92 -52.11
N MET A 8 21.21 -31.95 -52.31
CA MET A 8 19.79 -31.96 -51.96
C MET A 8 19.60 -31.88 -50.43
N GLU A 9 20.44 -32.58 -49.67
CA GLU A 9 20.43 -32.55 -48.21
C GLU A 9 20.75 -31.14 -47.67
N ARG A 10 21.74 -30.46 -48.24
CA ARG A 10 22.07 -29.06 -47.86
C ARG A 10 20.97 -28.06 -48.23
N VAL A 11 20.26 -28.28 -49.34
CA VAL A 11 19.13 -27.43 -49.75
C VAL A 11 17.94 -27.65 -48.82
N LEU A 12 17.64 -28.90 -48.47
CA LEU A 12 16.56 -29.24 -47.51
C LEU A 12 16.84 -28.68 -46.12
N ILE A 13 18.08 -28.75 -45.62
CA ILE A 13 18.47 -28.15 -44.34
C ILE A 13 18.33 -26.61 -44.37
N LYS A 14 18.67 -25.95 -45.49
CA LYS A 14 18.48 -24.50 -45.63
C LYS A 14 17.01 -24.10 -45.69
N ILE A 15 16.17 -24.86 -46.38
CA ILE A 15 14.72 -24.63 -46.44
C ILE A 15 14.08 -24.88 -45.08
N PHE A 16 14.50 -25.92 -44.36
CA PHE A 16 14.01 -26.23 -43.02
C PHE A 16 14.40 -25.14 -42.01
N ASN A 17 15.65 -24.66 -42.05
CA ASN A 17 16.10 -23.54 -41.21
C ASN A 17 15.39 -22.22 -41.56
N LEU A 18 15.13 -21.95 -42.84
CA LEU A 18 14.39 -20.75 -43.25
C LEU A 18 12.92 -20.82 -42.82
N ALA A 19 12.28 -21.99 -42.94
CA ALA A 19 10.92 -22.23 -42.45
C ALA A 19 10.84 -22.15 -40.92
N MET A 20 11.86 -22.61 -40.19
CA MET A 20 11.93 -22.50 -38.73
C MET A 20 12.15 -21.05 -38.28
N VAL A 21 13.01 -20.27 -38.96
CA VAL A 21 13.18 -18.84 -38.69
C VAL A 21 11.91 -18.06 -39.03
N LEU A 22 11.19 -18.43 -40.10
CA LEU A 22 9.89 -17.85 -40.42
C LEU A 22 8.81 -18.23 -39.39
N LEU A 23 8.79 -19.47 -38.87
CA LEU A 23 7.87 -19.90 -37.81
C LEU A 23 8.19 -19.23 -36.47
N VAL A 24 9.47 -19.11 -36.10
CA VAL A 24 9.89 -18.40 -34.89
C VAL A 24 9.56 -16.91 -35.00
N ASN A 25 9.79 -16.28 -36.16
CA ASN A 25 9.38 -14.89 -36.39
C ASN A 25 7.86 -14.73 -36.48
N TYR A 26 7.10 -15.70 -37.02
CA TYR A 26 5.64 -15.66 -37.05
C TYR A 26 5.05 -15.84 -35.64
N SER A 27 5.66 -16.67 -34.79
CA SER A 27 5.31 -16.80 -33.37
C SER A 27 5.73 -15.58 -32.53
N ILE A 28 6.73 -14.81 -32.96
CA ILE A 28 7.11 -13.53 -32.34
C ILE A 28 6.16 -12.41 -32.80
N ILE A 29 5.65 -12.45 -34.03
CA ILE A 29 4.71 -11.46 -34.57
C ILE A 29 3.25 -11.72 -34.12
N TYR A 30 2.88 -12.97 -33.79
CA TYR A 30 1.57 -13.35 -33.24
C TYR A 30 1.61 -13.80 -31.76
N GLY A 31 2.75 -13.63 -31.09
CA GLY A 31 2.90 -13.90 -29.67
C GLY A 31 2.34 -12.71 -28.88
N GLN A 32 1.25 -12.95 -28.16
CA GLN A 32 0.64 -12.08 -27.15
C GLN A 32 1.55 -10.95 -26.65
N GLU A 33 1.39 -9.74 -27.18
CA GLU A 33 1.79 -8.53 -26.47
C GLU A 33 0.72 -8.25 -25.42
N ALA A 34 0.83 -9.01 -24.33
CA ALA A 34 0.01 -8.89 -23.14
C ALA A 34 0.46 -7.68 -22.32
N VAL A 35 -0.51 -6.81 -22.00
CA VAL A 35 -0.53 -5.80 -20.92
C VAL A 35 0.73 -5.77 -20.05
N ARG A 36 1.61 -4.77 -20.25
CA ARG A 36 2.92 -4.73 -19.58
C ARG A 36 3.02 -3.83 -18.35
N ASN A 37 2.05 -2.96 -18.08
CA ASN A 37 2.13 -2.03 -16.95
C ASN A 37 0.90 -2.17 -16.03
N ILE A 38 1.08 -2.98 -14.99
CA ILE A 38 0.14 -3.14 -13.86
C ILE A 38 0.71 -2.32 -12.70
N THR A 39 0.06 -1.21 -12.34
CA THR A 39 0.56 -0.30 -11.30
C THR A 39 0.16 -0.70 -9.87
N ALA A 40 -0.84 -1.56 -9.71
CA ALA A 40 -1.23 -2.12 -8.42
C ALA A 40 -1.78 -3.53 -8.58
N THR A 41 -1.37 -4.50 -7.76
CA THR A 41 -1.88 -5.89 -7.77
C THR A 41 -3.06 -6.09 -6.82
N HIS A 42 -3.32 -5.13 -5.94
CA HIS A 42 -4.46 -5.13 -5.03
C HIS A 42 -5.00 -3.71 -4.78
N VAL A 43 -6.24 -3.62 -4.33
CA VAL A 43 -6.90 -2.40 -3.86
C VAL A 43 -7.40 -2.64 -2.44
N ALA A 44 -6.98 -1.81 -1.50
CA ALA A 44 -7.45 -1.82 -0.13
C ALA A 44 -8.36 -0.61 0.14
N LEU A 45 -9.50 -0.85 0.74
CA LEU A 45 -10.54 0.14 1.04
C LEU A 45 -10.99 -0.02 2.49
N SER A 46 -11.59 1.02 3.05
CA SER A 46 -12.26 0.92 4.34
C SER A 46 -13.55 1.74 4.36
N SER A 47 -14.51 1.30 5.16
CA SER A 47 -15.71 2.08 5.44
C SER A 47 -16.32 1.65 6.78
N ILE A 48 -17.13 2.53 7.34
CA ILE A 48 -18.04 2.19 8.43
C ILE A 48 -19.12 1.28 7.85
N ARG A 49 -19.51 0.23 8.57
CA ARG A 49 -20.61 -0.66 8.17
C ARG A 49 -21.85 0.11 7.69
N GLY A 50 -22.38 -0.27 6.53
CA GLY A 50 -23.54 0.38 5.90
C GLY A 50 -23.23 1.66 5.10
N GLU A 51 -22.01 2.19 5.18
CA GLU A 51 -21.57 3.39 4.46
C GLU A 51 -20.72 3.05 3.23
N ASN A 52 -20.56 4.03 2.33
CA ASN A 52 -19.64 3.90 1.21
C ASN A 52 -18.23 4.29 1.63
N SER A 53 -17.23 3.58 1.15
CA SER A 53 -15.83 4.00 1.23
C SER A 53 -15.57 5.24 0.38
N LYS A 54 -14.41 5.86 0.61
CA LYS A 54 -13.75 6.64 -0.43
C LYS A 54 -13.47 5.73 -1.65
N PRO A 55 -13.66 6.19 -2.91
CA PRO A 55 -13.32 5.39 -4.08
C PRO A 55 -11.84 5.05 -4.12
N GLY A 56 -11.53 3.78 -4.35
CA GLY A 56 -10.19 3.33 -4.73
C GLY A 56 -10.02 3.45 -6.23
N ILE A 57 -8.84 3.87 -6.68
CA ILE A 57 -8.55 4.04 -8.10
C ILE A 57 -7.65 2.88 -8.54
N LEU A 58 -8.11 2.11 -9.52
CA LEU A 58 -7.28 1.17 -10.25
C LEU A 58 -6.99 1.76 -11.63
N SER A 59 -5.75 1.67 -12.09
CA SER A 59 -5.38 2.07 -13.45
C SER A 59 -4.57 0.96 -14.11
N PHE A 60 -4.86 0.68 -15.37
CA PHE A 60 -4.07 -0.25 -16.16
C PHE A 60 -4.00 0.22 -17.60
N THR A 61 -2.86 -0.06 -18.20
CA THR A 61 -2.52 0.40 -19.54
C THR A 61 -2.44 -0.78 -20.48
N SER A 62 -3.17 -0.71 -21.59
CA SER A 62 -3.04 -1.68 -22.69
C SER A 62 -2.01 -1.13 -23.68
N GLU A 63 -0.92 -1.87 -23.91
CA GLU A 63 0.02 -1.54 -24.99
C GLU A 63 -0.52 -2.14 -26.30
N GLY A 64 -0.63 -1.31 -27.35
CA GLY A 64 -0.86 -1.77 -28.73
C GLY A 64 -2.32 -1.88 -29.21
N GLU A 65 -3.31 -2.00 -28.32
CA GLU A 65 -4.74 -2.00 -28.72
C GLU A 65 -5.57 -1.25 -27.69
N LYS A 66 -6.43 -0.34 -28.17
CA LYS A 66 -7.41 0.36 -27.32
C LYS A 66 -8.29 -0.69 -26.66
N PRO A 67 -8.39 -0.72 -25.32
CA PRO A 67 -9.28 -1.64 -24.65
C PRO A 67 -10.72 -1.17 -24.88
N GLU A 68 -11.28 -1.55 -26.03
CA GLU A 68 -12.69 -1.29 -26.34
C GLU A 68 -13.55 -2.29 -25.55
N ASN A 69 -14.38 -1.75 -24.65
CA ASN A 69 -15.37 -2.47 -23.85
C ASN A 69 -14.78 -3.64 -23.00
N PRO A 70 -13.94 -3.35 -21.99
CA PRO A 70 -13.47 -4.39 -21.07
C PRO A 70 -14.66 -5.07 -20.35
N ASP A 71 -14.66 -6.40 -20.28
CA ASP A 71 -15.58 -7.14 -19.42
C ASP A 71 -15.00 -7.14 -17.99
N ILE A 72 -15.60 -6.30 -17.14
CA ILE A 72 -15.18 -6.07 -15.76
C ILE A 72 -16.15 -6.82 -14.84
N LYS A 73 -15.61 -7.72 -14.03
CA LYS A 73 -16.38 -8.52 -13.06
C LYS A 73 -15.72 -8.52 -11.71
N ILE A 74 -16.53 -8.28 -10.68
CA ILE A 74 -16.13 -8.53 -9.29
C ILE A 74 -16.65 -9.91 -8.92
N ILE A 75 -15.74 -10.79 -8.49
CA ILE A 75 -16.04 -12.18 -8.14
C ILE A 75 -15.52 -12.50 -6.74
N GLY A 76 -16.03 -13.57 -6.13
CA GLY A 76 -15.64 -14.00 -4.79
C GLY A 76 -16.78 -13.91 -3.77
N PRO A 77 -16.58 -14.49 -2.58
CA PRO A 77 -17.64 -14.67 -1.58
C PRO A 77 -18.20 -13.35 -1.03
N GLN A 78 -17.38 -12.29 -1.00
CA GLN A 78 -17.77 -10.95 -0.52
C GLN A 78 -17.79 -9.92 -1.65
N ALA A 79 -17.84 -10.37 -2.92
CA ALA A 79 -17.95 -9.49 -4.09
C ALA A 79 -19.13 -8.51 -4.00
N ARG A 80 -20.22 -8.88 -3.32
CA ARG A 80 -21.40 -8.04 -3.11
C ARG A 80 -21.11 -6.72 -2.38
N TYR A 81 -19.99 -6.62 -1.66
CA TYR A 81 -19.58 -5.40 -0.96
C TYR A 81 -18.79 -4.44 -1.84
N PHE A 82 -18.45 -4.83 -3.06
CA PHE A 82 -17.69 -3.99 -3.97
C PHE A 82 -18.51 -3.66 -5.19
N SER A 83 -18.30 -2.47 -5.73
CA SER A 83 -18.95 -2.02 -6.96
C SER A 83 -18.03 -1.12 -7.77
N ILE A 84 -18.27 -1.03 -9.07
CA ILE A 84 -17.59 -0.07 -9.95
C ILE A 84 -18.46 1.18 -9.99
N ALA A 85 -17.94 2.29 -9.48
CA ALA A 85 -18.63 3.58 -9.47
C ALA A 85 -18.52 4.29 -10.83
N SER A 86 -17.36 4.18 -11.46
CA SER A 86 -17.14 4.63 -12.83
C SER A 86 -16.00 3.88 -13.50
N ASP A 87 -16.12 3.73 -14.81
CA ASP A 87 -15.09 3.24 -15.71
C ASP A 87 -14.84 4.29 -16.79
N LYS A 88 -13.66 4.92 -16.76
CA LYS A 88 -13.30 5.94 -17.75
C LYS A 88 -12.05 5.51 -18.49
N THR A 89 -12.14 5.47 -19.81
CA THR A 89 -10.95 5.43 -20.67
C THR A 89 -10.34 6.81 -20.69
N VAL A 90 -9.07 6.91 -20.27
CA VAL A 90 -8.27 8.12 -20.40
C VAL A 90 -7.24 7.88 -21.49
N ASN A 91 -7.34 8.66 -22.56
CA ASN A 91 -6.34 8.69 -23.62
C ASN A 91 -5.20 9.60 -23.15
N THR A 92 -4.03 9.03 -22.92
CA THR A 92 -2.79 9.79 -22.75
C THR A 92 -1.94 9.60 -24.01
N GLU A 93 -1.19 10.62 -24.44
CA GLU A 93 -0.42 10.61 -25.70
C GLU A 93 0.46 9.35 -25.86
N GLY A 94 -0.07 8.33 -26.56
CA GLY A 94 0.63 7.07 -26.87
C GLY A 94 0.25 5.85 -26.02
N SER A 95 -0.62 5.98 -25.01
CA SER A 95 -1.14 4.83 -24.25
C SER A 95 -2.57 5.03 -23.77
N ASP A 96 -3.43 4.05 -24.03
CA ASP A 96 -4.80 4.03 -23.53
C ASP A 96 -4.81 3.39 -22.14
N SER A 97 -5.16 4.18 -21.13
CA SER A 97 -5.34 3.71 -19.76
C SER A 97 -6.82 3.66 -19.40
N ILE A 98 -7.23 2.60 -18.72
CA ILE A 98 -8.56 2.53 -18.10
C ILE A 98 -8.40 2.86 -16.63
N HIS A 99 -9.18 3.83 -16.17
CA HIS A 99 -9.33 4.16 -14.76
C HIS A 99 -10.65 3.60 -14.25
N LEU A 100 -10.56 2.76 -13.23
CA LEU A 100 -11.71 2.20 -12.53
C LEU A 100 -11.78 2.78 -11.12
N GLU A 101 -12.94 3.35 -10.78
CA GLU A 101 -13.26 3.73 -9.42
C GLU A 101 -14.01 2.58 -8.74
N VAL A 102 -13.37 1.95 -7.76
CA VAL A 102 -13.95 0.85 -6.98
C VAL A 102 -14.44 1.40 -5.65
N LEU A 103 -15.70 1.12 -5.32
CA LEU A 103 -16.30 1.42 -4.01
C LEU A 103 -16.40 0.15 -3.17
N PHE A 104 -16.26 0.31 -1.86
CA PHE A 104 -16.58 -0.69 -0.85
C PHE A 104 -17.75 -0.20 0.00
N LYS A 105 -18.81 -1.01 0.09
CA LYS A 105 -19.99 -0.78 0.93
C LYS A 105 -20.38 -2.07 1.66
N PRO A 106 -19.87 -2.30 2.88
CA PRO A 106 -20.28 -3.43 3.69
C PRO A 106 -21.74 -3.29 4.17
N ASP A 107 -22.41 -4.43 4.38
CA ASP A 107 -23.73 -4.43 5.04
C ASP A 107 -23.60 -3.97 6.50
N PHE A 108 -24.70 -3.53 7.09
CA PHE A 108 -24.74 -3.08 8.50
C PHE A 108 -24.34 -4.17 9.52
N GLU A 109 -24.52 -5.44 9.17
CA GLU A 109 -24.16 -6.58 10.05
C GLU A 109 -22.73 -7.07 9.85
N PHE A 110 -22.01 -6.57 8.83
CA PHE A 110 -20.67 -7.04 8.51
C PHE A 110 -19.61 -6.14 9.17
N ILE A 111 -18.66 -6.75 9.87
CA ILE A 111 -17.49 -6.10 10.50
C ILE A 111 -16.26 -6.97 10.22
N GLY A 112 -15.10 -6.34 10.00
CA GLY A 112 -13.85 -7.02 9.66
C GLY A 112 -13.56 -6.95 8.17
N ILE A 113 -12.83 -7.94 7.65
CA ILE A 113 -12.22 -7.88 6.32
C ILE A 113 -13.07 -8.60 5.29
N ALA A 114 -13.42 -7.89 4.23
CA ALA A 114 -14.03 -8.40 3.02
C ALA A 114 -12.98 -8.63 1.93
N GLU A 115 -13.01 -9.79 1.28
CA GLU A 115 -12.14 -10.13 0.15
C GLU A 115 -12.95 -10.47 -1.10
N ALA A 116 -12.51 -9.91 -2.22
CA ALA A 116 -13.03 -10.20 -3.55
C ALA A 116 -11.90 -10.10 -4.59
N GLN A 117 -12.21 -10.42 -5.84
CA GLN A 117 -11.31 -10.25 -6.96
C GLN A 117 -11.99 -9.43 -8.04
N LEU A 118 -11.28 -8.45 -8.57
CA LEU A 118 -11.65 -7.73 -9.78
C LEU A 118 -10.98 -8.40 -10.97
N LYS A 119 -11.79 -8.93 -11.87
CA LYS A 119 -11.36 -9.54 -13.13
C LYS A 119 -11.67 -8.60 -14.28
N VAL A 120 -10.65 -8.22 -15.03
CA VAL A 120 -10.77 -7.40 -16.24
C VAL A 120 -10.40 -8.27 -17.44
N THR A 121 -11.35 -8.50 -18.34
CA THR A 121 -11.11 -9.24 -19.59
C THR A 121 -11.15 -8.27 -20.76
N LEU A 122 -10.06 -8.21 -21.52
CA LEU A 122 -9.98 -7.41 -22.75
C LEU A 122 -10.44 -8.26 -23.94
N SER A 123 -11.01 -7.61 -24.96
CA SER A 123 -11.77 -8.21 -26.08
C SER A 123 -11.09 -9.37 -26.83
N LYS A 124 -9.77 -9.53 -26.73
CA LYS A 124 -9.00 -10.68 -27.28
C LYS A 124 -7.83 -11.17 -26.40
N GLN A 125 -7.72 -10.77 -25.12
CA GLN A 125 -6.53 -11.00 -24.28
C GLN A 125 -6.80 -11.56 -22.86
N VAL A 126 -5.69 -11.91 -22.20
CA VAL A 126 -5.55 -12.43 -20.82
C VAL A 126 -6.37 -11.60 -19.83
N ALA A 127 -7.09 -12.29 -18.95
CA ALA A 127 -7.80 -11.62 -17.86
C ALA A 127 -6.81 -11.12 -16.79
N LEU A 128 -6.81 -9.82 -16.52
CA LEU A 128 -6.13 -9.25 -15.38
C LEU A 128 -6.96 -9.52 -14.13
N THR A 129 -6.30 -9.91 -13.05
CA THR A 129 -6.97 -10.17 -11.76
C THR A 129 -6.30 -9.32 -10.70
N TYR A 130 -7.11 -8.59 -9.96
CA TYR A 130 -6.69 -7.73 -8.86
C TYR A 130 -7.39 -8.17 -7.59
N SER A 131 -6.65 -8.28 -6.49
CA SER A 131 -7.25 -8.54 -5.19
C SER A 131 -7.95 -7.28 -4.67
N LEU A 132 -9.20 -7.41 -4.22
CA LEU A 132 -9.92 -6.36 -3.52
C LEU A 132 -10.02 -6.73 -2.05
N ARG A 133 -9.61 -5.82 -1.17
CA ARG A 133 -9.78 -5.95 0.28
C ARG A 133 -10.52 -4.74 0.83
N GLY A 134 -11.48 -4.97 1.71
CA GLY A 134 -12.30 -3.95 2.33
C GLY A 134 -12.37 -4.13 3.83
N LEU A 135 -11.96 -3.14 4.61
CA LEU A 135 -12.04 -3.14 6.08
C LEU A 135 -13.31 -2.45 6.55
N SER A 136 -14.22 -3.21 7.14
CA SER A 136 -15.46 -2.68 7.72
C SER A 136 -15.32 -2.43 9.22
N THR A 137 -15.48 -1.17 9.63
CA THR A 137 -15.44 -0.76 11.05
C THR A 137 -16.84 -0.63 11.63
N LYS A 138 -16.97 -0.63 12.97
CA LYS A 138 -18.28 -0.62 13.66
C LYS A 138 -18.97 0.74 13.60
N ALA A 139 -18.18 1.79 13.77
CA ALA A 139 -18.54 3.20 13.83
C ALA A 139 -17.22 3.99 13.92
N LEU A 140 -17.31 5.30 14.14
CA LEU A 140 -16.17 6.15 14.44
C LEU A 140 -15.64 5.88 15.86
N GLU A 141 -14.32 5.99 16.00
CA GLU A 141 -13.57 6.24 17.23
C GLU A 141 -13.60 5.15 18.33
N GLY A 142 -12.48 5.02 19.03
CA GLY A 142 -12.31 4.20 20.23
C GLY A 142 -12.62 2.73 19.98
N LYS A 143 -13.44 2.09 20.83
CA LYS A 143 -13.75 0.64 20.74
C LYS A 143 -14.42 0.17 19.43
N ASN A 144 -14.75 1.12 18.54
CA ASN A 144 -15.36 0.87 17.24
C ASN A 144 -14.34 0.73 16.11
N GLU A 145 -13.09 1.09 16.37
CA GLU A 145 -11.96 1.00 15.47
C GLU A 145 -11.53 -0.46 15.22
N PRO A 146 -10.85 -0.73 14.11
CA PRO A 146 -10.31 -2.05 13.82
C PRO A 146 -8.97 -2.25 14.55
N PRO A 147 -8.64 -3.49 14.97
CA PRO A 147 -7.29 -3.81 15.41
C PRO A 147 -6.23 -3.52 14.34
N LEU A 148 -5.01 -3.15 14.75
CA LEU A 148 -3.87 -3.01 13.84
C LEU A 148 -3.64 -4.25 12.95
N ALA A 149 -3.90 -5.45 13.48
CA ALA A 149 -3.80 -6.70 12.69
C ALA A 149 -4.74 -6.70 11.48
N ASP A 150 -5.98 -6.24 11.64
CA ASP A 150 -6.95 -6.16 10.54
C ASP A 150 -6.53 -5.09 9.51
N VAL A 151 -5.94 -3.99 9.98
CA VAL A 151 -5.36 -2.94 9.12
C VAL A 151 -4.25 -3.52 8.25
N MET A 152 -3.28 -4.22 8.85
CA MET A 152 -2.15 -4.82 8.12
C MET A 152 -2.61 -5.88 7.12
N GLN A 153 -3.54 -6.76 7.53
CA GLN A 153 -4.09 -7.78 6.65
C GLN A 153 -4.84 -7.17 5.47
N THR A 154 -5.63 -6.12 5.70
CA THR A 154 -6.37 -5.43 4.62
C THR A 154 -5.40 -4.76 3.64
N LEU A 155 -4.35 -4.11 4.14
CA LEU A 155 -3.30 -3.49 3.34
C LEU A 155 -2.36 -4.51 2.67
N GLY A 156 -2.41 -5.77 3.07
CA GLY A 156 -1.59 -6.85 2.53
C GLY A 156 -0.16 -6.92 3.05
N TYR A 157 0.10 -6.31 4.22
CA TYR A 157 1.37 -6.49 4.89
C TYR A 157 1.32 -7.68 5.83
N LYS A 158 2.18 -8.67 5.59
CA LYS A 158 2.24 -9.88 6.39
C LYS A 158 3.35 -9.80 7.44
N VAL A 159 3.06 -9.06 8.51
CA VAL A 159 3.93 -8.90 9.68
C VAL A 159 3.31 -9.60 10.89
N ASP A 160 4.13 -10.25 11.72
CA ASP A 160 3.67 -10.72 13.03
C ASP A 160 3.72 -9.56 14.02
N LEU A 161 2.56 -9.12 14.51
CA LEU A 161 2.50 -8.07 15.53
C LEU A 161 2.73 -8.65 16.95
N GLY A 162 2.49 -9.94 17.15
CA GLY A 162 2.45 -10.55 18.49
C GLY A 162 1.13 -10.36 19.24
N TRP A 163 0.19 -9.55 18.72
CA TRP A 163 -1.19 -9.44 19.21
C TRP A 163 -2.20 -9.29 18.05
N GLN A 164 -3.49 -9.46 18.35
CA GLN A 164 -4.59 -9.41 17.36
C GLN A 164 -5.82 -8.62 17.84
N THR A 165 -5.85 -8.21 19.10
CA THR A 165 -6.93 -7.42 19.69
C THR A 165 -6.76 -5.94 19.38
N LEU A 166 -7.83 -5.14 19.57
CA LEU A 166 -7.78 -3.70 19.35
C LEU A 166 -6.67 -3.05 20.17
N ALA A 167 -6.70 -3.23 21.49
CA ALA A 167 -5.72 -2.69 22.41
C ALA A 167 -4.68 -3.75 22.81
N ASN A 168 -3.51 -3.26 23.23
CA ASN A 168 -2.39 -4.02 23.75
C ASN A 168 -1.73 -3.24 24.91
N HIS A 169 -0.39 -3.14 24.97
CA HIS A 169 0.34 -2.45 26.03
C HIS A 169 1.27 -1.37 25.50
N LEU A 170 1.61 -0.41 26.37
CA LEU A 170 2.48 0.72 26.09
C LEU A 170 3.94 0.51 26.53
N ASN A 171 4.28 -0.68 27.03
CA ASN A 171 5.68 -0.95 27.39
C ASN A 171 6.53 -1.14 26.13
N SER A 172 7.83 -0.93 26.28
CA SER A 172 8.85 -1.06 25.23
C SER A 172 9.35 -2.49 25.01
N ASP A 173 8.68 -3.51 25.59
CA ASP A 173 8.99 -4.89 25.25
C ASP A 173 8.59 -5.14 23.79
N LEU A 174 9.55 -5.59 22.99
CA LEU A 174 9.34 -5.91 21.59
C LEU A 174 8.40 -7.10 21.44
N GLN A 175 7.52 -7.04 20.44
CA GLN A 175 6.56 -8.10 20.16
C GLN A 175 6.54 -8.53 18.69
N GLY A 176 6.30 -9.81 18.44
CA GLY A 176 6.28 -10.37 17.09
C GLY A 176 7.56 -10.06 16.31
N ASP A 177 7.40 -9.41 15.16
CA ASP A 177 8.45 -8.97 14.23
C ASP A 177 8.94 -7.53 14.50
N GLU A 178 8.54 -6.92 15.63
CA GLU A 178 8.92 -5.54 15.95
C GLU A 178 10.44 -5.35 16.03
N LEU A 179 10.91 -4.23 15.51
CA LEU A 179 12.29 -3.82 15.51
C LEU A 179 12.62 -2.91 16.69
N ALA A 180 13.80 -3.10 17.27
CA ALA A 180 14.34 -2.22 18.31
C ALA A 180 14.74 -0.83 17.80
N GLN A 181 14.96 -0.67 16.49
CA GLN A 181 15.46 0.57 15.91
C GLN A 181 14.36 1.62 15.83
N GLN A 182 14.68 2.83 16.30
CA GLN A 182 13.75 3.96 16.39
C GLN A 182 14.13 5.12 15.43
N LEU A 183 15.25 4.96 14.72
CA LEU A 183 15.83 5.93 13.81
C LEU A 183 16.10 5.30 12.44
N PHE A 184 16.23 6.16 11.44
CA PHE A 184 16.47 5.78 10.05
C PHE A 184 17.54 6.66 9.41
N ILE A 185 18.17 6.14 8.36
CA ILE A 185 19.02 6.90 7.43
C ILE A 185 18.48 6.71 6.02
N LYS A 186 18.56 7.76 5.19
CA LYS A 186 18.19 7.72 3.77
C LYS A 186 19.01 6.66 3.01
N LYS A 187 18.33 5.86 2.19
CA LYS A 187 18.94 4.89 1.30
C LYS A 187 19.10 5.51 -0.09
N GLN A 188 20.33 5.53 -0.60
CA GLN A 188 20.65 5.99 -1.96
C GLN A 188 20.34 7.49 -2.19
N ALA A 189 20.26 7.90 -3.46
CA ALA A 189 20.06 9.29 -3.89
C ALA A 189 18.57 9.69 -3.99
N GLU A 190 17.64 8.75 -3.84
CA GLU A 190 16.21 9.03 -3.89
C GLU A 190 15.72 9.71 -2.61
N LYS A 191 14.65 10.49 -2.72
CA LYS A 191 13.99 11.06 -1.55
C LYS A 191 13.38 9.95 -0.69
N VAL A 192 13.32 10.21 0.61
CA VAL A 192 12.54 9.38 1.54
C VAL A 192 11.07 9.64 1.29
N GLU A 193 10.24 8.58 1.32
CA GLU A 193 8.78 8.71 1.28
C GLU A 193 8.18 8.27 2.62
N ILE A 194 7.22 9.04 3.12
CA ILE A 194 6.38 8.73 4.30
C ILE A 194 4.92 8.75 3.85
N ILE A 195 4.36 7.57 3.59
CA ILE A 195 3.04 7.39 2.98
C ILE A 195 2.04 7.03 4.09
N PRO A 196 1.00 7.83 4.33
CA PRO A 196 -0.07 7.47 5.26
C PRO A 196 -0.84 6.26 4.73
N LEU A 197 -0.88 5.19 5.53
CA LEU A 197 -1.58 3.94 5.21
C LEU A 197 -2.91 3.83 5.95
N ALA A 198 -2.96 4.25 7.21
CA ALA A 198 -4.16 4.20 8.02
C ALA A 198 -4.19 5.34 9.05
N ARG A 199 -5.41 5.77 9.38
CA ARG A 199 -5.67 6.64 10.52
C ARG A 199 -6.97 6.26 11.19
N TYR A 200 -6.91 6.00 12.49
CA TYR A 200 -8.05 5.66 13.33
C TYR A 200 -7.89 6.38 14.67
N SER A 201 -8.19 7.68 14.67
CA SER A 201 -7.98 8.58 15.80
C SER A 201 -9.16 9.54 15.95
N PRO A 202 -9.18 10.40 16.99
CA PRO A 202 -10.10 11.53 17.01
C PRO A 202 -9.90 12.49 15.82
N SER A 203 -10.95 13.24 15.49
CA SER A 203 -10.96 14.19 14.37
C SER A 203 -10.16 15.46 14.65
N PHE A 204 -8.97 15.59 14.04
CA PHE A 204 -8.17 16.82 14.03
C PHE A 204 -7.16 16.85 12.86
N HIS A 205 -6.53 18.00 12.64
CA HIS A 205 -5.40 18.13 11.71
C HIS A 205 -4.16 17.48 12.33
N LEU A 206 -3.54 16.53 11.62
CA LEU A 206 -2.35 15.83 12.13
C LEU A 206 -1.12 16.18 11.29
N PRO A 207 -0.32 17.18 11.69
CA PRO A 207 1.03 17.35 11.18
C PRO A 207 1.87 16.11 11.43
N PHE A 208 2.65 15.71 10.44
CA PHE A 208 3.63 14.63 10.54
C PHE A 208 4.91 15.01 9.78
N GLY A 209 6.01 14.38 10.15
CA GLY A 209 7.27 14.57 9.46
C GLY A 209 8.42 13.85 10.12
N TYR A 210 9.62 14.43 9.97
CA TYR A 210 10.84 13.89 10.54
C TYR A 210 11.50 14.89 11.47
N TYR A 211 12.38 14.39 12.35
CA TYR A 211 13.27 15.24 13.12
C TYR A 211 14.71 14.75 12.98
N LEU A 212 15.63 15.69 12.97
CA LEU A 212 17.05 15.38 13.09
C LEU A 212 17.40 15.19 14.56
N VAL A 213 18.26 14.22 14.83
CA VAL A 213 18.72 13.94 16.19
C VAL A 213 19.69 15.03 16.62
N ASP A 214 19.32 15.76 17.66
CA ASP A 214 20.16 16.69 18.41
C ASP A 214 20.12 16.25 19.88
N ASP A 215 21.24 16.39 20.60
CA ASP A 215 21.43 15.92 21.97
C ASP A 215 20.49 16.60 22.98
N THR A 216 19.89 17.75 22.62
CA THR A 216 19.10 18.55 23.55
C THR A 216 17.59 18.55 23.27
N LYS A 217 17.18 18.47 22.01
CA LYS A 217 15.76 18.40 21.61
C LYS A 217 15.60 18.01 20.13
N PRO A 218 14.52 17.31 19.76
CA PRO A 218 14.18 17.09 18.36
C PRO A 218 13.94 18.41 17.60
N VAL A 219 14.56 18.55 16.42
CA VAL A 219 14.25 19.66 15.49
C VAL A 219 13.27 19.14 14.43
N LEU A 220 12.00 19.53 14.57
CA LEU A 220 10.91 19.03 13.73
C LEU A 220 10.92 19.66 12.34
N ASN A 221 10.72 18.82 11.33
CA ASN A 221 10.53 19.21 9.93
C ASN A 221 9.21 18.60 9.43
N GLU A 222 8.17 19.43 9.32
CA GLU A 222 6.86 19.03 8.81
C GLU A 222 6.97 18.62 7.32
N VAL A 223 6.44 17.44 7.00
CA VAL A 223 6.36 16.92 5.62
C VAL A 223 4.95 17.10 5.07
N GLY A 224 3.94 16.84 5.90
CA GLY A 224 2.54 16.98 5.54
C GLY A 224 1.62 17.08 6.75
N VAL A 225 0.34 17.31 6.46
CA VAL A 225 -0.73 17.37 7.45
C VAL A 225 -1.87 16.48 6.96
N LEU A 226 -2.24 15.45 7.74
CA LEU A 226 -3.43 14.66 7.45
C LEU A 226 -4.69 15.48 7.77
N SER A 227 -5.65 15.40 6.88
CA SER A 227 -6.93 16.09 7.01
C SER A 227 -7.71 15.57 8.21
N GLY A 228 -8.25 16.48 9.02
CA GLY A 228 -9.25 16.13 10.03
C GLY A 228 -10.63 15.87 9.42
N THR A 229 -10.95 16.54 8.30
CA THR A 229 -12.25 16.41 7.62
C THR A 229 -12.17 16.76 6.12
N LYS A 230 -12.75 15.92 5.25
CA LYS A 230 -13.42 16.29 3.98
C LYS A 230 -14.57 15.28 3.76
N THR A 231 -15.11 15.12 2.55
CA THR A 231 -16.31 14.29 2.20
C THR A 231 -16.41 12.91 2.85
N TYR A 232 -15.29 12.34 3.32
CA TYR A 232 -15.18 11.08 4.07
C TYR A 232 -14.51 11.32 5.44
N PRO A 233 -14.72 10.45 6.44
CA PRO A 233 -14.05 10.55 7.74
C PRO A 233 -12.56 10.18 7.61
N GLU A 234 -11.72 11.14 7.19
CA GLU A 234 -10.28 10.93 6.97
C GLU A 234 -9.51 10.60 8.26
N HIS A 235 -10.13 10.73 9.43
CA HIS A 235 -9.59 10.30 10.73
C HIS A 235 -9.95 8.85 11.09
N GLN A 236 -10.71 8.14 10.24
CA GLN A 236 -11.20 6.77 10.47
C GLN A 236 -11.17 5.96 9.16
N THR A 237 -10.01 5.92 8.49
CA THR A 237 -9.88 5.31 7.16
C THR A 237 -8.47 4.80 6.87
N LEU A 238 -8.39 3.86 5.92
CA LEU A 238 -7.20 3.60 5.15
C LEU A 238 -6.93 4.73 4.14
N PHE A 239 -5.64 4.94 3.87
CA PHE A 239 -5.11 5.98 2.97
C PHE A 239 -5.73 7.36 3.24
N PRO A 240 -5.59 7.91 4.46
CA PRO A 240 -6.15 9.21 4.80
C PRO A 240 -5.60 10.32 3.90
N GLY A 241 -6.47 11.25 3.50
CA GLY A 241 -6.12 12.35 2.61
C GLY A 241 -5.23 13.40 3.28
N LEU A 242 -4.28 13.95 2.52
CA LEU A 242 -3.51 15.11 2.92
C LEU A 242 -4.34 16.39 2.79
N GLU A 243 -4.23 17.26 3.79
CA GLU A 243 -4.71 18.64 3.72
C GLU A 243 -3.64 19.57 3.17
N LYS A 244 -2.38 19.35 3.57
CA LYS A 244 -1.22 20.14 3.18
C LYS A 244 0.01 19.25 3.02
N GLY A 245 0.96 19.72 2.22
CA GLY A 245 2.30 19.14 2.10
C GLY A 245 2.35 17.99 1.11
N THR A 246 3.31 17.10 1.31
CA THR A 246 3.53 15.93 0.44
C THR A 246 3.76 14.68 1.30
N SER A 247 4.20 13.60 0.67
CA SER A 247 4.65 12.37 1.32
C SER A 247 6.13 12.10 1.06
N SER A 248 6.94 13.12 0.68
CA SER A 248 8.36 12.94 0.37
C SER A 248 9.25 14.04 0.95
N PHE A 249 10.44 13.69 1.39
CA PHE A 249 11.41 14.63 1.97
C PHE A 249 12.85 14.17 1.78
N ASP A 250 13.79 15.06 2.10
CA ASP A 250 15.23 14.75 2.08
C ASP A 250 15.84 15.15 3.44
N PRO A 251 16.18 14.17 4.31
CA PRO A 251 16.83 14.44 5.59
C PRO A 251 18.36 14.63 5.47
N GLY A 252 18.90 14.60 4.25
CA GLY A 252 20.34 14.51 4.02
C GLY A 252 20.88 13.12 4.38
N ASP A 253 22.11 13.08 4.90
CA ASP A 253 22.79 11.85 5.31
C ASP A 253 22.72 11.61 6.83
N ALA A 254 22.09 12.52 7.58
CA ALA A 254 21.95 12.41 9.02
C ALA A 254 20.87 11.38 9.40
N PRO A 255 21.05 10.66 10.52
CA PRO A 255 19.97 9.91 11.14
C PRO A 255 18.79 10.82 11.49
N PHE A 256 17.58 10.29 11.30
CA PHE A 256 16.35 10.98 11.63
C PHE A 256 15.34 10.03 12.25
N GLY A 257 14.47 10.57 13.10
CA GLY A 257 13.27 9.90 13.58
C GLY A 257 12.02 10.52 12.96
N LEU A 258 10.87 9.92 13.25
CA LEU A 258 9.57 10.38 12.77
C LEU A 258 8.72 10.95 13.90
N PHE A 259 7.89 11.92 13.59
CA PHE A 259 6.96 12.47 14.55
C PHE A 259 5.55 12.68 13.97
N THR A 260 4.58 12.70 14.87
CA THR A 260 3.23 13.21 14.64
C THR A 260 2.85 14.20 15.72
N THR A 261 2.07 15.23 15.39
CA THR A 261 1.62 16.24 16.37
C THR A 261 0.09 16.19 16.50
N SER A 262 -0.39 15.73 17.66
CA SER A 262 -1.80 15.82 18.03
C SER A 262 -2.07 17.10 18.83
N PRO A 263 -3.34 17.45 19.14
CA PRO A 263 -3.65 18.58 20.02
C PRO A 263 -3.09 18.44 21.45
N SER A 264 -2.81 17.21 21.91
CA SER A 264 -2.35 16.94 23.27
C SER A 264 -0.83 16.91 23.38
N HIS A 265 -0.12 16.36 22.38
CA HIS A 265 1.33 16.18 22.44
C HIS A 265 1.97 15.93 21.06
N VAL A 266 3.30 15.83 21.05
CA VAL A 266 4.06 15.30 19.90
C VAL A 266 4.47 13.88 20.25
N ALA A 267 4.11 12.92 19.40
CA ALA A 267 4.62 11.56 19.51
C ALA A 267 5.86 11.41 18.64
N TYR A 268 6.93 10.83 19.19
CA TYR A 268 8.19 10.57 18.53
C TYR A 268 8.38 9.07 18.31
N SER A 269 9.11 8.71 17.26
CA SER A 269 9.57 7.34 17.06
C SER A 269 10.54 6.87 18.16
N GLU A 270 11.26 7.78 18.82
CA GLU A 270 12.19 7.45 19.90
C GLU A 270 11.52 7.56 21.29
N ASP A 271 11.58 6.49 22.08
CA ASP A 271 11.00 6.42 23.42
C ASP A 271 11.59 7.48 24.35
N LYS A 272 12.89 7.78 24.19
CA LYS A 272 13.61 8.76 25.03
C LYS A 272 12.95 10.14 25.00
N TRP A 273 12.39 10.55 23.86
CA TRP A 273 11.77 11.86 23.71
C TRP A 273 10.34 11.86 24.24
N ASN A 274 9.62 10.76 24.04
CA ASN A 274 8.29 10.58 24.62
C ASN A 274 8.36 10.60 26.15
N ALA A 275 9.24 9.80 26.75
CA ALA A 275 9.45 9.76 28.20
C ALA A 275 9.87 11.12 28.79
N LEU A 276 10.75 11.84 28.10
CA LEU A 276 11.30 13.11 28.59
C LEU A 276 10.31 14.27 28.46
N LEU A 277 9.62 14.38 27.32
CA LEU A 277 8.82 15.55 26.97
C LEU A 277 7.33 15.36 27.25
N PHE A 278 6.84 14.12 27.26
CA PHE A 278 5.42 13.76 27.40
C PHE A 278 5.23 12.56 28.34
N PRO A 279 5.69 12.63 29.60
CA PRO A 279 5.67 11.49 30.53
C PRO A 279 4.27 11.00 30.92
N ASP A 280 3.23 11.78 30.67
CA ASP A 280 1.82 11.41 30.91
C ASP A 280 1.18 10.69 29.69
N HIS A 281 1.94 10.48 28.62
CA HIS A 281 1.55 9.78 27.39
C HIS A 281 2.33 8.48 27.21
N ALA A 282 2.08 7.74 26.13
CA ALA A 282 2.82 6.53 25.80
C ALA A 282 4.32 6.84 25.65
N GLU A 283 5.16 6.27 26.52
CA GLU A 283 6.62 6.30 26.34
C GLU A 283 6.99 5.58 25.04
N HIS A 284 6.46 4.37 24.86
CA HIS A 284 6.61 3.61 23.63
C HIS A 284 5.48 3.96 22.65
N ALA A 285 5.47 5.20 22.16
CA ALA A 285 4.41 5.71 21.28
C ALA A 285 4.48 5.16 19.85
N CYS A 286 5.53 4.41 19.50
CA CYS A 286 5.74 3.94 18.13
C CYS A 286 6.29 2.51 18.10
N ARG A 287 5.63 1.63 17.33
CA ARG A 287 6.13 0.30 16.97
C ARG A 287 6.52 0.27 15.49
N ILE A 288 7.67 -0.33 15.20
CA ILE A 288 8.27 -0.34 13.86
C ILE A 288 8.48 -1.78 13.38
N TYR A 289 8.08 -2.06 12.14
CA TYR A 289 8.21 -3.37 11.51
C TYR A 289 8.87 -3.25 10.14
N GLU A 290 9.63 -4.26 9.72
CA GLU A 290 9.98 -4.38 8.30
C GLU A 290 8.70 -4.58 7.48
N ALA A 291 8.54 -3.83 6.39
CA ALA A 291 7.41 -4.08 5.49
C ALA A 291 7.62 -5.42 4.79
N ARG A 292 6.59 -6.27 4.85
CA ARG A 292 6.56 -7.58 4.19
C ARG A 292 5.38 -7.65 3.23
N ASP A 293 5.58 -8.20 2.03
CA ASP A 293 4.49 -8.40 1.07
C ASP A 293 3.48 -9.46 1.53
N ASP A 294 2.47 -9.74 0.70
CA ASP A 294 1.41 -10.70 1.03
C ASP A 294 1.91 -12.16 1.09
N GLN A 295 3.11 -12.45 0.57
CA GLN A 295 3.80 -13.73 0.75
C GLN A 295 4.66 -13.76 2.03
N GLY A 296 4.90 -12.63 2.68
CA GLY A 296 5.72 -12.49 3.88
C GLY A 296 7.19 -12.19 3.59
N ILE A 297 7.51 -11.85 2.35
CA ILE A 297 8.87 -11.51 1.92
C ILE A 297 9.13 -10.04 2.27
N ILE A 298 10.29 -9.78 2.88
CA ILE A 298 10.73 -8.42 3.23
C ILE A 298 10.84 -7.59 1.96
N ILE A 299 10.28 -6.38 2.00
CA ILE A 299 10.41 -5.37 0.96
C ILE A 299 11.58 -4.45 1.34
N PRO A 300 12.75 -4.58 0.71
CA PRO A 300 13.98 -3.96 1.24
C PRO A 300 13.94 -2.43 1.28
N GLY A 301 14.27 -1.86 2.44
CA GLY A 301 14.28 -0.41 2.66
C GLY A 301 12.89 0.20 2.81
N GLN A 302 11.91 -0.61 3.20
CA GLN A 302 10.57 -0.18 3.56
C GLN A 302 10.20 -0.67 4.97
N TYR A 303 9.57 0.20 5.74
CA TYR A 303 9.18 -0.05 7.13
C TYR A 303 7.76 0.44 7.38
N LEU A 304 7.03 -0.29 8.21
CA LEU A 304 5.76 0.14 8.76
C LEU A 304 6.04 0.83 10.09
N VAL A 305 5.49 2.03 10.25
CA VAL A 305 5.67 2.86 11.44
C VAL A 305 4.28 3.15 12.00
N CYS A 306 4.00 2.58 13.16
CA CYS A 306 2.68 2.51 13.77
C CYS A 306 2.70 3.31 15.08
N PHE A 307 1.98 4.42 15.13
CA PHE A 307 1.91 5.30 16.30
C PHE A 307 0.66 5.04 17.13
N GLU A 308 0.81 5.23 18.44
CA GLU A 308 -0.24 5.40 19.44
C GLU A 308 -0.41 6.90 19.71
N GLU A 309 -1.64 7.41 19.62
CA GLU A 309 -2.01 8.77 20.05
C GLU A 309 -2.54 8.79 21.47
N ALA A 310 -3.24 7.74 21.87
CA ALA A 310 -3.84 7.68 23.19
C ALA A 310 -2.84 7.10 24.21
N ALA A 311 -3.34 6.18 25.03
CA ALA A 311 -2.55 5.43 25.99
C ALA A 311 -3.24 4.08 26.22
N ASN A 312 -3.74 3.47 25.14
CA ASN A 312 -4.48 2.21 25.13
C ASN A 312 -3.71 1.08 24.42
N GLY A 313 -2.68 1.41 23.64
CA GLY A 313 -1.77 0.48 22.98
C GLY A 313 -2.36 -0.19 21.74
N ASP A 314 -3.14 0.52 20.95
CA ASP A 314 -3.74 0.02 19.73
C ASP A 314 -2.83 0.20 18.50
N TYR A 315 -2.00 1.26 18.49
CA TYR A 315 -1.00 1.57 17.45
C TYR A 315 -1.54 1.66 16.01
N GLN A 316 -2.86 1.67 15.80
CA GLN A 316 -3.44 1.95 14.48
C GLN A 316 -3.87 3.41 14.31
N ASP A 317 -3.71 4.24 15.35
CA ASP A 317 -4.01 5.66 15.33
C ASP A 317 -3.39 6.32 14.11
N TYR A 318 -2.08 6.12 13.87
CA TYR A 318 -1.37 6.55 12.67
C TYR A 318 -0.43 5.47 12.16
N VAL A 319 -0.70 4.99 10.95
CA VAL A 319 0.17 4.01 10.28
C VAL A 319 0.77 4.63 9.04
N PHE A 320 2.09 4.61 8.94
CA PHE A 320 2.84 5.06 7.78
C PHE A 320 3.68 3.95 7.17
N LEU A 321 3.82 3.96 5.85
CA LEU A 321 4.89 3.28 5.14
C LEU A 321 6.04 4.25 4.92
N LEU A 322 7.19 3.94 5.49
CA LEU A 322 8.44 4.64 5.23
C LEU A 322 9.22 3.90 4.14
N LYS A 323 9.64 4.59 3.08
CA LYS A 323 10.42 3.99 1.97
C LYS A 323 11.75 4.71 1.76
N ASN A 324 12.66 4.04 1.06
CA ASN A 324 13.98 4.55 0.70
C ASN A 324 14.84 4.86 1.92
N VAL A 325 14.82 3.97 2.90
CA VAL A 325 15.58 4.10 4.15
C VAL A 325 16.27 2.81 4.55
N MET A 326 17.15 2.89 5.56
CA MET A 326 17.66 1.77 6.32
C MET A 326 17.48 2.10 7.81
N ALA A 327 17.12 1.09 8.61
CA ALA A 327 17.10 1.23 10.06
C ALA A 327 18.48 1.64 10.60
N HIS A 328 18.50 2.57 11.54
CA HIS A 328 19.69 3.08 12.22
C HIS A 328 19.70 2.65 13.68
N GLN A 329 20.89 2.37 14.20
CA GLN A 329 21.15 1.99 15.58
C GLN A 329 21.44 3.24 16.41
#